data_AF-A0A2G9TL52-F1
#
_entry.id   AF-A0A2G9TL52-F1
#
_cell.length_a   1.000
_cell.length_b   1.000
_cell.length_c   1.000
_cell.angle_alpha   90.00
_cell.angle_beta   90.00
_cell.angle_gamma   90.00
#
_symmetry.space_group_name_H-M   'P 1'
#
loop_
_entity.id
_entity.type
_entity.pdbx_description
1 polymer ?
#
loop_
_entity_poly.entity_id
_entity_poly.type
_entity_poly.pdbx_seq_one_letter_code
_entity_poly.pdbx_strand_id
1 'polypeptide(L)' 'MYVMELFPPPCPREYIEILQYIDGLKYYDAPNYQFIYGTMRRALQSSRAQEFPYDWEPGGPTAYILH' A
#
# COMPACT_ATOMS: atom_id res chain seq x y z
N MET A 1 -10.98 -4.04 -16.44
CA MET A 1 -10.49 -2.90 -15.66
C MET A 1 -9.02 -2.72 -16.02
N TYR A 2 -8.62 -1.56 -16.56
CA TYR A 2 -7.21 -1.34 -16.89
C TYR A 2 -6.45 -1.05 -15.59
N VAL A 3 -5.49 -1.91 -15.23
CA VAL A 3 -4.70 -1.81 -13.98
C VAL A 3 -4.09 -0.40 -13.78
N MET A 4 -3.77 0.30 -14.86
CA MET A 4 -3.21 1.65 -14.84
C MET A 4 -4.24 2.75 -14.50
N GLU A 5 -5.54 2.47 -14.66
CA GLU A 5 -6.62 3.36 -14.23
C GLU A 5 -6.82 3.26 -12.72
N LEU A 6 -6.66 2.06 -12.16
CA LEU A 6 -6.80 1.82 -10.72
C LEU A 6 -5.58 2.31 -9.94
N PHE A 7 -4.38 2.16 -10.51
CA PHE A 7 -3.12 2.56 -9.89
C PHE A 7 -2.34 3.55 -10.77
N PRO A 8 -2.84 4.79 -10.94
CA PRO A 8 -2.14 5.80 -11.70
C PRO A 8 -0.88 6.27 -10.96
N PRO A 9 0.18 6.73 -11.66
CA PRO A 9 1.31 7.41 -11.02
C PRO A 9 0.82 8.59 -10.15
N PRO A 10 1.37 8.79 -8.93
CA PRO A 10 2.58 8.17 -8.37
C PRO A 10 2.35 6.90 -7.53
N CYS A 11 1.30 6.12 -7.78
CA CYS A 11 1.02 4.91 -7.01
C CYS A 11 2.19 3.89 -7.02
N PRO A 12 2.57 3.30 -5.86
CA PRO A 12 3.59 2.25 -5.78
C PRO A 12 3.22 1.03 -6.62
N ARG A 13 4.21 0.43 -7.30
CA ARG A 13 4.00 -0.77 -8.15
C ARG A 13 3.69 -2.02 -7.32
N GLU A 14 4.13 -2.01 -6.08
CA GLU A 14 3.88 -3.05 -5.08
C GLU A 14 2.38 -3.30 -4.88
N TYR A 15 1.52 -2.29 -5.08
CA TYR A 15 0.06 -2.46 -5.01
C TYR A 15 -0.49 -3.24 -6.20
N ILE A 16 0.09 -3.06 -7.39
CA ILE A 16 -0.24 -3.87 -8.57
C ILE A 16 0.19 -5.33 -8.33
N GLU A 17 1.37 -5.54 -7.76
CA GLU A 17 1.88 -6.87 -7.41
C GLU A 17 0.94 -7.60 -6.42
N ILE A 18 0.48 -6.90 -5.38
CA ILE A 18 -0.50 -7.44 -4.42
C ILE A 18 -1.84 -7.73 -5.11
N LEU A 19 -2.35 -6.85 -5.97
CA LEU A 19 -3.60 -7.09 -6.69
C LEU A 19 -3.49 -8.34 -7.57
N GLN A 20 -2.43 -8.46 -8.37
CA GLN A 20 -2.20 -9.63 -9.23
C GLN A 20 -2.10 -10.93 -8.43
N TYR A 21 -1.49 -10.87 -7.24
CA TYR A 21 -1.44 -12.00 -6.32
C TYR A 21 -2.84 -12.40 -5.83
N ILE A 22 -3.62 -11.44 -5.34
CA ILE A 22 -4.97 -11.69 -4.79
C ILE A 22 -5.92 -12.18 -5.89
N ASP A 23 -5.88 -11.59 -7.08
CA ASP A 23 -6.69 -12.00 -8.24
C ASP A 23 -6.39 -13.43 -8.70
N GLY A 24 -5.20 -13.96 -8.36
CA GLY A 24 -4.81 -15.33 -8.64
C GLY A 24 -5.35 -16.37 -7.63
N LEU A 25 -5.91 -15.94 -6.51
CA LEU A 25 -6.41 -16.83 -5.45
C LEU A 25 -7.84 -17.31 -5.73
N LYS A 26 -8.14 -18.52 -5.26
CA LYS A 26 -9.47 -19.11 -5.25
C LYS A 26 -10.10 -19.04 -3.86
N TYR A 27 -11.41 -19.31 -3.79
CA TYR A 27 -12.19 -19.23 -2.55
C TYR A 27 -11.60 -20.03 -1.36
N TYR A 28 -11.00 -21.19 -1.63
CA TYR A 28 -10.43 -22.06 -0.60
C TYR A 28 -8.91 -21.90 -0.43
N ASP A 29 -8.26 -21.04 -1.21
CA ASP A 29 -6.82 -20.82 -1.06
C ASP A 29 -6.55 -19.98 0.20
N ALA A 30 -5.51 -20.36 0.94
CA ALA A 30 -5.04 -19.56 2.07
C ALA A 30 -4.10 -18.46 1.57
N PRO A 31 -4.42 -17.16 1.79
CA PRO A 31 -3.54 -16.08 1.39
C PRO A 31 -2.20 -16.11 2.14
N ASN A 32 -1.12 -15.86 1.42
CA ASN A 32 0.22 -15.70 1.96
C ASN A 32 0.36 -14.27 2.51
N TYR A 33 -0.13 -14.06 3.73
CA TYR A 33 -0.05 -12.76 4.40
C TYR A 33 1.39 -12.26 4.56
N GLN A 34 2.36 -13.16 4.76
CA GLN A 34 3.77 -12.79 4.87
C GLN A 34 4.27 -12.09 3.59
N PHE A 35 3.88 -12.60 2.43
CA PHE A 35 4.16 -11.96 1.14
C PHE A 35 3.50 -10.58 1.05
N ILE A 36 2.20 -10.47 1.37
CA ILE A 36 1.46 -9.20 1.30
C ILE A 36 2.10 -8.14 2.22
N TYR A 37 2.38 -8.48 3.49
CA TYR A 37 3.03 -7.56 4.44
C TYR A 37 4.43 -7.16 3.98
N GLY A 38 5.22 -8.10 3.45
CA GLY A 38 6.54 -7.82 2.88
C GLY A 38 6.47 -6.84 1.71
N THR A 39 5.49 -7.00 0.83
CA THR A 39 5.28 -6.12 -0.33
C THR A 39 4.77 -4.74 0.07
N MET A 40 3.88 -4.62 1.07
CA MET A 40 3.49 -3.32 1.63
C MET A 40 4.68 -2.58 2.28
N ARG A 41 5.57 -3.30 2.98
CA ARG A 41 6.78 -2.70 3.56
C ARG A 41 7.76 -2.20 2.49
N ARG A 42 7.89 -2.91 1.36
CA ARG A 42 8.64 -2.41 0.20
C ARG A 42 8.02 -1.14 -0.38
N ALA A 43 6.68 -1.07 -0.46
CA ALA A 43 5.97 0.12 -0.94
C ALA A 43 6.27 1.38 -0.10
N LEU A 44 6.33 1.24 1.23
CA LEU A 44 6.73 2.35 2.12
C LEU A 44 8.17 2.80 1.81
N GLN A 45 9.09 1.86 1.65
CA GLN A 45 10.50 2.15 1.36
C GLN A 45 10.69 2.82 -0.01
N SER A 46 10.04 2.29 -1.06
CA SER A 46 10.15 2.82 -2.42
C SER A 46 9.52 4.21 -2.57
N SER A 47 8.45 4.47 -1.80
CA SER A 47 7.81 5.78 -1.72
C SER A 47 8.54 6.79 -0.82
N ARG A 48 9.56 6.33 -0.07
CA ARG A 48 10.23 7.11 0.99
C ARG A 48 9.26 7.67 2.03
N ALA A 49 8.19 6.93 2.30
CA ALA A 49 7.21 7.28 3.31
C ALA A 49 7.67 6.83 4.69
N GLN A 50 7.33 7.59 5.72
CA GLN A 50 7.49 7.19 7.11
C GLN A 50 6.17 6.62 7.64
N GLU A 51 6.25 5.58 8.46
CA GLU A 51 5.07 4.96 9.06
C GLU A 51 4.45 5.83 10.15
N PHE A 52 5.26 6.59 10.87
CA PHE A 52 4.84 7.47 11.95
C PHE A 52 5.66 8.77 11.92
N PRO A 53 5.12 9.88 12.46
CA PRO A 53 3.74 10.04 12.93
C PRO A 53 2.73 10.03 11.78
N TYR A 54 1.54 9.48 12.04
CA TYR A 54 0.44 9.54 11.08
C TYR A 54 -0.07 10.98 10.92
N ASP A 55 -0.77 11.22 9.82
CA ASP A 55 -1.34 12.50 9.44
C ASP A 55 -2.12 13.22 10.55
N TRP A 56 -2.87 12.46 11.37
CA TRP A 56 -3.68 12.99 12.46
C TRP A 56 -2.96 13.07 13.81
N GLU A 57 -1.73 12.57 13.91
CA GLU A 57 -0.97 12.57 15.16
C GLU A 57 -0.22 13.89 15.36
N PRO A 58 0.07 14.30 16.61
CA PRO A 58 0.95 15.45 16.86
C PRO A 58 2.30 15.26 16.17
N GLY A 59 2.69 16.22 15.32
CA GLY A 59 3.90 16.13 14.49
C GLY A 59 3.70 15.41 13.15
N GLY A 60 2.49 14.95 12.85
CA GLY A 60 2.08 14.37 11.58
C GLY A 60 2.17 15.35 10.41
N PRO A 61 2.40 14.86 9.17
CA PRO A 61 2.56 15.72 7.99
C PRO A 61 1.40 16.68 7.76
N THR A 62 0.17 16.28 8.08
CA THR A 62 -1.05 17.07 7.89
C THR A 62 -1.73 17.48 9.19
N ALA A 63 -1.06 17.30 10.33
CA ALA A 63 -1.62 17.63 11.65
C ALA A 63 -2.03 19.11 11.78
N TYR A 64 -1.37 20.00 11.03
CA TYR A 64 -1.69 21.43 10.99
C TYR A 64 -3.03 21.76 10.32
N ILE A 65 -3.63 20.82 9.57
CA ILE A 65 -4.93 21.01 8.89
C ILE A 65 -6.09 20.76 9.86
N LEU A 66 -5.84 20.06 10.97
CA LEU A 66 -6.85 19.66 11.94
C LEU A 66 -7.12 20.73 13.01
N HIS A 67 -6.45 21.90 12.94
CA HIS A 67 -6.53 23.00 13.89
C HIS A 67 -6.92 24.32 13.24
#